data_AF-A0A523I5M2-F1
#
_entry.id   AF-A0A523I5M2-F1
#
_cell.length_a   1.000
_cell.length_b   1.000
_cell.length_c   1.000
_cell.angle_alpha   90.00
_cell.angle_beta   90.00
_cell.angle_gamma   90.00
#
_symmetry.space_group_name_H-M   'P 1'
#
loop_
_entity.id
_entity.type
_entity.pdbx_description
1 polymer ?
#
loop_
_entity_poly.entity_id
_entity_poly.type
_entity_poly.pdbx_seq_one_letter_code
_entity_poly.pdbx_strand_id
1 'polypeptide(L)'
;MATGPGRSALFRSLDEQGCRDRGLHQSARLRTRASGHVRRAGTRLGTGRAGGPVPEDAFVRHIGAYPGRHKRNPEKHHCAARTGTAKSTKTLTSRGNRLDFGLTETQELIRSSAREFLADRSGPATVRAVAEGDAEAIASLWKDVVELGWPALTVPEEHGGAGLSFSDLAVLLEELGASLAPIPIVESAITSRILERYGPDAIKVELLPQIATGDVMVTPAIVERDASWEARSATVVATRTGSSLVITGEKRFVSFADQATHALTLVRTDDDGPALVVVP
;
A
#
# COMPACT_ATOMS: atom_id res chain seq x y z
N MET A 1 18.25 -46.23 31.45
CA MET A 1 18.71 -45.07 32.25
C MET A 1 19.54 -44.20 31.32
N ALA A 2 19.00 -43.02 30.95
CA ALA A 2 19.65 -41.85 30.29
C ALA A 2 20.36 -42.05 28.92
N THR A 3 20.41 -41.15 27.93
CA THR A 3 19.75 -39.90 27.48
C THR A 3 20.41 -39.60 26.11
N GLY A 4 19.71 -38.96 25.14
CA GLY A 4 20.29 -38.48 23.86
C GLY A 4 21.28 -37.30 24.02
N PRO A 5 21.59 -36.48 22.98
CA PRO A 5 20.83 -36.26 21.74
C PRO A 5 21.66 -36.18 20.43
N GLY A 6 20.93 -36.17 19.30
CA GLY A 6 21.47 -36.00 17.95
C GLY A 6 21.75 -34.55 17.53
N ARG A 7 22.44 -34.43 16.39
CA ARG A 7 22.64 -33.19 15.62
C ARG A 7 22.45 -33.52 14.14
N SER A 8 21.48 -32.85 13.51
CA SER A 8 21.32 -32.75 12.06
C SER A 8 22.28 -31.69 11.50
N ALA A 9 22.76 -31.93 10.29
CA ALA A 9 23.62 -31.02 9.53
C ALA A 9 23.30 -31.12 8.03
N LEU A 10 23.09 -29.94 7.40
CA LEU A 10 23.62 -29.51 6.08
C LEU A 10 23.15 -30.25 4.80
N PHE A 11 23.10 -29.72 3.57
CA PHE A 11 23.10 -28.41 2.88
C PHE A 11 22.88 -28.72 1.36
N ARG A 12 22.52 -27.70 0.55
CA ARG A 12 22.35 -27.57 -0.94
C ARG A 12 22.91 -28.63 -1.94
N SER A 13 22.26 -28.83 -3.11
CA SER A 13 22.48 -28.12 -4.42
C SER A 13 22.11 -28.93 -5.68
N LEU A 14 21.49 -28.26 -6.68
CA LEU A 14 21.59 -28.38 -8.16
C LEU A 14 21.28 -29.73 -8.88
N ASP A 15 20.27 -29.78 -9.76
CA ASP A 15 20.41 -29.58 -11.23
C ASP A 15 19.16 -29.99 -12.04
N GLU A 16 19.04 -29.38 -13.22
CA GLU A 16 17.99 -29.50 -14.23
C GLU A 16 17.99 -30.84 -14.98
N GLN A 17 16.79 -31.36 -15.33
CA GLN A 17 16.41 -31.87 -16.67
C GLN A 17 15.06 -32.60 -16.63
N GLY A 18 14.11 -32.19 -17.49
CA GLY A 18 12.91 -33.01 -17.75
C GLY A 18 11.69 -32.31 -18.33
N CYS A 19 11.84 -31.59 -19.46
CA CYS A 19 10.70 -31.17 -20.29
C CYS A 19 10.06 -32.39 -20.98
N ARG A 20 8.71 -32.53 -20.93
CA ARG A 20 7.81 -33.00 -22.02
C ARG A 20 6.32 -33.10 -21.59
N ASP A 21 5.54 -32.12 -22.05
CA ASP A 21 4.47 -32.21 -23.06
C ASP A 21 3.11 -32.94 -22.83
N ARG A 22 2.07 -32.30 -23.42
CA ARG A 22 0.63 -32.64 -23.66
C ARG A 22 -0.31 -32.56 -22.45
N GLY A 23 -1.40 -31.79 -22.43
CA GLY A 23 -2.26 -31.27 -23.50
C GLY A 23 -3.68 -31.79 -23.24
N LEU A 24 -4.69 -30.92 -23.14
CA LEU A 24 -6.05 -31.10 -23.68
C LEU A 24 -6.99 -29.96 -23.23
N HIS A 25 -7.51 -29.29 -24.25
CA HIS A 25 -8.72 -28.47 -24.22
C HIS A 25 -9.93 -29.27 -23.71
N GLN A 26 -10.84 -28.60 -22.99
CA GLN A 26 -12.26 -28.71 -23.32
C GLN A 26 -13.07 -27.51 -22.82
N SER A 27 -13.74 -26.90 -23.79
CA SER A 27 -14.66 -25.77 -23.74
C SER A 27 -16.01 -26.14 -23.10
N ALA A 28 -16.58 -25.25 -22.29
CA ALA A 28 -18.02 -25.25 -22.01
C ALA A 28 -18.61 -23.87 -22.34
N ARG A 29 -19.42 -23.87 -23.40
CA ARG A 29 -20.20 -22.73 -23.91
C ARG A 29 -21.31 -22.38 -22.93
N LEU A 30 -21.46 -21.11 -22.56
CA LEU A 30 -22.70 -20.60 -21.98
C LEU A 30 -23.40 -19.67 -22.97
N ARG A 31 -24.66 -20.01 -23.26
CA ARG A 31 -25.56 -19.33 -24.18
C ARG A 31 -26.00 -17.99 -23.60
N THR A 32 -25.93 -16.95 -24.42
CA THR A 32 -26.61 -15.67 -24.19
C THR A 32 -28.10 -15.81 -24.53
N ARG A 33 -28.96 -15.26 -23.66
CA ARG A 33 -30.34 -14.88 -24.01
C ARG A 33 -30.69 -13.55 -23.35
N ALA A 34 -31.36 -12.73 -24.14
CA ALA A 34 -31.57 -11.30 -23.96
C ALA A 34 -32.65 -10.93 -22.92
N SER A 35 -32.42 -9.76 -22.31
CA SER A 35 -33.36 -8.69 -21.93
C SER A 35 -34.71 -9.02 -21.30
N GLY A 36 -34.90 -8.56 -20.05
CA GLY A 36 -36.21 -8.37 -19.42
C GLY A 36 -36.09 -7.64 -18.08
N HIS A 37 -36.55 -6.38 -18.03
CA HIS A 37 -36.68 -5.59 -16.81
C HIS A 37 -37.78 -6.17 -15.90
N VAL A 38 -37.45 -6.53 -14.65
CA VAL A 38 -38.42 -6.76 -13.56
C VAL A 38 -37.88 -6.14 -12.26
N ARG A 39 -38.68 -5.28 -11.63
CA ARG A 39 -38.46 -4.73 -10.28
C ARG A 39 -39.00 -5.71 -9.23
N ARG A 40 -38.20 -6.01 -8.20
CA ARG A 40 -38.48 -6.01 -6.72
C ARG A 40 -37.84 -7.17 -5.95
N ALA A 41 -37.50 -6.82 -4.71
CA ALA A 41 -37.44 -7.61 -3.48
C ALA A 41 -36.18 -8.43 -3.22
N GLY A 42 -35.65 -8.22 -2.02
CA GLY A 42 -34.37 -8.75 -1.57
C GLY A 42 -34.32 -10.26 -1.45
N THR A 43 -33.11 -10.77 -1.62
CA THR A 43 -32.72 -12.11 -1.23
C THR A 43 -31.32 -12.01 -0.64
N ARG A 44 -31.19 -12.54 0.58
CA ARG A 44 -29.92 -12.72 1.29
C ARG A 44 -28.97 -13.50 0.39
N LEU A 45 -27.80 -12.95 0.11
CA LEU A 45 -26.70 -13.69 -0.47
C LEU A 45 -25.76 -14.14 0.65
N GLY A 46 -25.35 -15.39 0.50
CA GLY A 46 -24.94 -16.27 1.58
C GLY A 46 -23.58 -15.95 2.17
N THR A 47 -23.42 -16.44 3.39
CA THR A 47 -22.16 -16.59 4.10
C THR A 47 -21.27 -17.57 3.34
N GLY A 48 -20.50 -17.06 2.37
CA GLY A 48 -19.40 -17.79 1.73
C GLY A 48 -18.17 -17.71 2.61
N ARG A 49 -17.95 -18.72 3.46
CA ARG A 49 -16.74 -18.87 4.26
C ARG A 49 -15.65 -19.43 3.32
N ALA A 50 -14.82 -18.56 2.77
CA ALA A 50 -13.61 -18.94 2.07
C ALA A 50 -12.41 -18.40 2.87
N GLY A 51 -12.09 -19.09 3.97
CA GLY A 51 -10.84 -18.88 4.69
C GLY A 51 -9.84 -19.92 4.19
N GLY A 52 -8.97 -19.53 3.26
CA GLY A 52 -7.78 -20.30 2.92
C GLY A 52 -6.69 -20.12 3.98
N PRO A 53 -5.78 -21.10 4.16
CA PRO A 53 -4.64 -20.94 5.06
C PRO A 53 -3.66 -19.89 4.50
N VAL A 54 -3.24 -18.96 5.34
CA VAL A 54 -2.15 -18.00 5.06
C VAL A 54 -0.82 -18.61 5.56
N PRO A 55 0.29 -18.49 4.80
CA PRO A 55 1.59 -19.10 5.11
C PRO A 55 2.26 -18.65 6.43
N GLU A 56 3.36 -19.34 6.80
CA GLU A 56 4.05 -19.34 8.10
C GLU A 56 4.69 -18.00 8.53
N ASP A 57 4.65 -16.97 7.71
CA ASP A 57 5.34 -15.69 7.88
C ASP A 57 4.46 -14.57 8.48
N ALA A 58 3.18 -14.85 8.80
CA ALA A 58 2.26 -13.88 9.39
C ALA A 58 2.72 -13.39 10.78
N PHE A 59 3.46 -12.28 10.80
CA PHE A 59 4.03 -11.67 12.01
C PHE A 59 3.04 -10.75 12.73
N VAL A 60 3.10 -10.73 14.07
CA VAL A 60 2.17 -10.05 14.98
C VAL A 60 2.98 -9.12 15.91
N ARG A 61 2.72 -7.80 15.93
CA ARG A 61 3.42 -6.86 16.83
C ARG A 61 2.54 -5.83 17.54
N HIS A 62 2.62 -5.80 18.88
CA HIS A 62 1.98 -4.81 19.73
C HIS A 62 2.45 -3.37 19.53
N ILE A 63 1.48 -2.46 19.32
CA ILE A 63 1.71 -1.01 19.22
C ILE A 63 1.42 -0.35 20.58
N GLY A 64 2.41 0.39 21.11
CA GLY A 64 2.26 1.26 22.27
C GLY A 64 1.49 2.55 21.96
N ALA A 65 0.79 3.09 22.95
CA ALA A 65 -0.20 4.17 22.81
C ALA A 65 0.34 5.45 22.15
N TYR A 66 -0.40 5.97 21.15
CA TYR A 66 -0.17 7.28 20.56
C TYR A 66 -0.67 8.41 21.50
N PRO A 67 0.09 9.50 21.69
CA PRO A 67 -0.40 10.69 22.36
C PRO A 67 -1.41 11.45 21.47
N GLY A 68 -2.53 11.84 22.07
CA GLY A 68 -3.76 12.25 21.41
C GLY A 68 -3.70 13.49 20.51
N ARG A 69 -4.68 13.57 19.61
CA ARG A 69 -4.91 14.67 18.67
C ARG A 69 -5.15 16.00 19.39
N HIS A 70 -4.46 17.04 18.91
CA HIS A 70 -4.75 18.43 19.22
C HIS A 70 -6.10 18.83 18.58
N LYS A 71 -7.10 19.17 19.40
CA LYS A 71 -8.35 19.77 18.90
C LYS A 71 -8.05 21.18 18.38
N ARG A 72 -8.38 21.46 17.11
CA ARG A 72 -8.32 22.81 16.53
C ARG A 72 -9.51 23.63 17.06
N ASN A 73 -9.22 24.80 17.61
CA ASN A 73 -10.21 25.74 18.13
C ASN A 73 -10.80 26.58 16.97
N PRO A 74 -12.14 26.65 16.78
CA PRO A 74 -12.77 27.38 15.67
C PRO A 74 -12.66 28.92 15.70
N GLU A 75 -12.12 29.53 16.75
CA GLU A 75 -12.31 30.96 17.05
C GLU A 75 -11.23 31.93 16.49
N LYS A 76 -10.49 31.58 15.43
CA LYS A 76 -9.47 32.48 14.84
C LYS A 76 -9.64 32.74 13.34
N HIS A 77 -10.85 33.10 12.92
CA HIS A 77 -11.14 33.48 11.53
C HIS A 77 -11.62 34.93 11.38
N HIS A 78 -10.82 35.92 11.82
CA HIS A 78 -11.02 37.30 11.40
C HIS A 78 -9.68 38.03 11.22
N CYS A 79 -9.09 37.91 10.03
CA CYS A 79 -8.25 38.96 9.45
C CYS A 79 -8.38 38.89 7.93
N ALA A 80 -8.91 39.95 7.33
CA ALA A 80 -9.07 40.07 5.88
C ALA A 80 -7.70 40.14 5.20
N ALA A 81 -7.38 39.14 4.38
CA ALA A 81 -6.19 39.15 3.54
C ALA A 81 -6.42 40.06 2.33
N ARG A 82 -5.65 41.15 2.24
CA ARG A 82 -5.57 41.98 1.04
C ARG A 82 -4.75 41.24 -0.03
N THR A 83 -5.32 41.06 -1.21
CA THR A 83 -4.66 40.49 -2.39
C THR A 83 -3.72 41.51 -3.03
N GLY A 84 -2.42 41.33 -2.81
CA GLY A 84 -1.37 42.01 -3.59
C GLY A 84 -0.85 41.09 -4.69
N THR A 85 -0.76 41.59 -5.93
CA THR A 85 -0.15 40.88 -7.05
C THR A 85 1.36 40.77 -6.84
N ALA A 86 1.87 39.54 -6.64
CA ALA A 86 3.29 39.28 -6.49
C ALA A 86 3.99 39.43 -7.85
N LYS A 87 4.64 40.57 -8.07
CA LYS A 87 5.59 40.75 -9.17
C LYS A 87 6.92 40.08 -8.82
N SER A 88 7.45 39.38 -9.81
CA SER A 88 8.74 38.71 -9.95
C SER A 88 9.87 39.18 -9.02
N THR A 89 10.48 38.18 -8.40
CA THR A 89 11.80 38.04 -7.77
C THR A 89 12.73 39.25 -7.86
N LYS A 90 12.87 39.97 -6.73
CA LYS A 90 14.10 40.72 -6.42
C LYS A 90 14.78 40.07 -5.23
N THR A 91 15.96 39.52 -5.50
CA THR A 91 16.92 39.00 -4.53
C THR A 91 17.21 40.06 -3.47
N LEU A 92 16.60 39.90 -2.28
CA LEU A 92 16.99 40.64 -1.08
C LEU A 92 18.23 39.97 -0.50
N THR A 93 19.38 40.64 -0.60
CA THR A 93 20.61 40.25 0.08
C THR A 93 20.55 40.70 1.53
N SER A 94 19.98 39.85 2.40
CA SER A 94 20.19 39.92 3.85
C SER A 94 21.25 38.88 4.23
N ARG A 95 22.31 39.31 4.93
CA ARG A 95 23.39 38.46 5.48
C ARG A 95 22.93 37.69 6.73
N GLY A 96 21.81 36.98 6.64
CA GLY A 96 21.43 35.91 7.56
C GLY A 96 21.54 34.59 6.81
N ASN A 97 21.85 33.49 7.51
CA ASN A 97 21.92 32.15 6.92
C ASN A 97 20.70 31.92 6.02
N ARG A 98 20.89 31.96 4.70
CA ARG A 98 19.79 32.12 3.75
C ARG A 98 19.11 30.77 3.65
N LEU A 99 17.99 30.61 4.34
CA LEU A 99 17.13 29.45 4.19
C LEU A 99 16.64 29.43 2.73
N ASP A 100 17.07 28.42 2.00
CA ASP A 100 16.56 28.14 0.67
C ASP A 100 15.31 27.27 0.81
N PHE A 101 14.18 27.79 0.35
CA PHE A 101 12.90 27.08 0.31
C PHE A 101 12.60 26.54 -1.09
N GLY A 102 13.55 26.67 -2.04
CA GLY A 102 13.46 26.04 -3.35
C GLY A 102 13.55 24.52 -3.26
N LEU A 103 13.06 23.86 -4.31
CA LEU A 103 13.25 22.44 -4.49
C LEU A 103 14.72 22.13 -4.77
N THR A 104 15.18 20.97 -4.30
CA THR A 104 16.49 20.43 -4.70
C THR A 104 16.47 20.00 -6.17
N GLU A 105 17.64 19.80 -6.77
CA GLU A 105 17.74 19.30 -8.15
C GLU A 105 17.03 17.94 -8.32
N THR A 106 17.17 17.04 -7.35
CA THR A 106 16.44 15.76 -7.32
C THR A 106 14.93 15.97 -7.28
N GLN A 107 14.44 16.89 -6.45
CA GLN A 107 13.02 17.20 -6.35
C GLN A 107 12.48 17.85 -7.63
N GLU A 108 13.26 18.72 -8.26
CA GLU A 108 12.94 19.30 -9.57
C GLU A 108 12.83 18.24 -10.67
N LEU A 109 13.73 17.24 -10.66
CA LEU A 109 13.69 16.12 -11.58
C LEU A 109 12.44 15.25 -11.34
N ILE A 110 12.13 14.92 -10.08
CA ILE A 110 10.89 14.19 -9.72
C ILE A 110 9.66 14.96 -10.21
N ARG A 111 9.58 16.26 -9.93
CA ARG A 111 8.45 17.10 -10.32
C ARG A 111 8.25 17.13 -11.83
N SER A 112 9.30 17.42 -12.58
CA SER A 112 9.22 17.58 -14.03
C SER A 112 8.88 16.26 -14.72
N SER A 113 9.54 15.16 -14.35
CA SER A 113 9.27 13.82 -14.91
C SER A 113 7.86 13.33 -14.58
N ALA A 114 7.41 13.48 -13.34
CA ALA A 114 6.06 13.09 -12.94
C ALA A 114 4.99 13.90 -13.67
N ARG A 115 5.17 15.22 -13.76
CA ARG A 115 4.23 16.10 -14.46
C ARG A 115 4.10 15.75 -15.94
N GLU A 116 5.22 15.53 -16.62
CA GLU A 116 5.23 15.17 -18.05
C GLU A 116 4.55 13.82 -18.28
N PHE A 117 4.92 12.81 -17.50
CA PHE A 117 4.33 11.48 -17.60
C PHE A 117 2.81 11.48 -17.32
N LEU A 118 2.38 12.14 -16.24
CA LEU A 118 0.98 12.14 -15.81
C LEU A 118 0.08 12.93 -16.76
N ALA A 119 0.60 13.97 -17.40
CA ALA A 119 -0.13 14.73 -18.41
C ALA A 119 -0.54 13.86 -19.62
N ASP A 120 0.29 12.88 -19.97
CA ASP A 120 0.02 11.93 -21.06
C ASP A 120 -0.79 10.72 -20.59
N ARG A 121 -0.39 10.08 -19.49
CA ARG A 121 -0.91 8.76 -19.09
C ARG A 121 -2.08 8.78 -18.12
N SER A 122 -2.25 9.86 -17.34
CA SER A 122 -3.26 9.98 -16.30
C SER A 122 -4.28 11.10 -16.58
N GLY A 123 -4.74 11.22 -17.82
CA GLY A 123 -5.78 12.17 -18.19
C GLY A 123 -7.18 11.82 -17.61
N PRO A 124 -8.18 12.73 -17.70
CA PRO A 124 -9.51 12.52 -17.12
C PRO A 124 -10.25 11.25 -17.57
N ALA A 125 -9.94 10.74 -18.77
CA ALA A 125 -10.51 9.50 -19.28
C ALA A 125 -10.00 8.28 -18.49
N THR A 126 -8.68 8.18 -18.29
CA THR A 126 -8.05 7.13 -17.49
C THR A 126 -8.57 7.16 -16.05
N VAL A 127 -8.58 8.34 -15.43
CA VAL A 127 -9.08 8.52 -14.05
C VAL A 127 -10.52 8.02 -13.92
N ARG A 128 -11.39 8.36 -14.89
CA ARG A 128 -12.79 7.92 -14.89
C ARG A 128 -12.91 6.41 -15.11
N ALA A 129 -12.15 5.83 -16.04
CA ALA A 129 -12.17 4.40 -16.30
C ALA A 129 -11.82 3.61 -15.02
N VAL A 130 -10.75 4.01 -14.32
CA VAL A 130 -10.36 3.37 -13.06
C VAL A 130 -11.44 3.57 -11.99
N ALA A 131 -12.02 4.77 -11.86
CA ALA A 131 -13.10 5.04 -10.91
C ALA A 131 -14.38 4.22 -11.20
N GLU A 132 -14.60 3.84 -12.46
CA GLU A 132 -15.70 2.98 -12.90
C GLU A 132 -15.38 1.48 -12.78
N GLY A 133 -14.18 1.14 -12.29
CA GLY A 133 -13.76 -0.24 -12.02
C GLY A 133 -13.03 -0.93 -13.17
N ASP A 134 -12.48 -0.17 -14.13
CA ASP A 134 -11.62 -0.73 -15.19
C ASP A 134 -10.28 -1.20 -14.63
N ALA A 135 -10.17 -2.51 -14.41
CA ALA A 135 -8.97 -3.15 -13.90
C ALA A 135 -7.78 -3.09 -14.87
N GLU A 136 -8.02 -3.04 -16.18
CA GLU A 136 -6.95 -2.96 -17.18
C GLU A 136 -6.33 -1.56 -17.21
N ALA A 137 -7.16 -0.51 -17.08
CA ALA A 137 -6.70 0.87 -17.01
C ALA A 137 -5.74 1.10 -15.83
N ILE A 138 -6.07 0.61 -14.63
CA ILE A 138 -5.20 0.74 -13.45
C ILE A 138 -3.95 -0.14 -13.57
N ALA A 139 -4.06 -1.37 -14.08
CA ALA A 139 -2.92 -2.27 -14.25
C ALA A 139 -1.90 -1.72 -15.26
N SER A 140 -2.39 -1.16 -16.38
CA SER A 140 -1.57 -0.50 -17.39
C SER A 140 -0.82 0.69 -16.80
N LEU A 141 -1.52 1.58 -16.09
CA LEU A 141 -0.91 2.74 -15.44
C LEU A 141 0.10 2.34 -14.35
N TRP A 142 -0.20 1.30 -13.56
CA TRP A 142 0.72 0.78 -12.55
C TRP A 142 2.02 0.27 -13.16
N LYS A 143 1.94 -0.47 -14.27
CA LYS A 143 3.11 -0.98 -14.96
C LYS A 143 4.07 0.14 -15.36
N ASP A 144 3.57 1.22 -15.95
CA ASP A 144 4.42 2.35 -16.35
C ASP A 144 5.06 3.04 -15.14
N VAL A 145 4.30 3.19 -14.05
CA VAL A 145 4.77 3.80 -12.80
C VAL A 145 5.88 2.98 -12.15
N VAL A 146 5.80 1.65 -12.24
CA VAL A 146 6.85 0.73 -11.82
C VAL A 146 8.11 0.90 -12.67
N GLU A 147 7.96 1.02 -14.00
CA GLU A 147 9.08 1.25 -14.91
C GLU A 147 9.81 2.58 -14.62
N LEU A 148 9.11 3.58 -14.10
CA LEU A 148 9.68 4.84 -13.62
C LEU A 148 10.35 4.75 -12.24
N GLY A 149 10.23 3.61 -11.56
CA GLY A 149 10.83 3.37 -10.24
C GLY A 149 10.14 4.09 -9.08
N TRP A 150 8.91 4.56 -9.24
CA TRP A 150 8.21 5.31 -8.19
C TRP A 150 7.93 4.51 -6.91
N PRO A 151 7.57 3.21 -6.96
CA PRO A 151 7.39 2.41 -5.74
C PRO A 151 8.67 2.29 -4.91
N ALA A 152 9.83 2.34 -5.58
CA ALA A 152 11.16 2.21 -4.97
C ALA A 152 11.66 3.49 -4.29
N LEU A 153 11.02 4.66 -4.50
CA LEU A 153 11.58 5.96 -4.12
C LEU A 153 12.00 6.04 -2.65
N THR A 154 11.13 5.60 -1.74
CA THR A 154 11.39 5.68 -0.28
C THR A 154 11.86 4.36 0.33
N VAL A 155 11.97 3.30 -0.47
CA VAL A 155 12.52 2.03 0.00
C VAL A 155 14.03 2.21 0.20
N PRO A 156 14.63 1.70 1.29
CA PRO A 156 16.08 1.80 1.47
C PRO A 156 16.88 1.14 0.35
N GLU A 157 18.08 1.67 0.07
CA GLU A 157 18.98 1.16 -0.97
C GLU A 157 19.36 -0.32 -0.75
N GLU A 158 19.52 -0.75 0.52
CA GLU A 158 19.81 -2.15 0.87
C GLU A 158 18.70 -3.14 0.45
N HIS A 159 17.50 -2.62 0.17
CA HIS A 159 16.36 -3.38 -0.34
C HIS A 159 16.05 -3.05 -1.81
N GLY A 160 16.98 -2.44 -2.54
CA GLY A 160 16.82 -2.13 -3.97
C GLY A 160 16.01 -0.87 -4.26
N GLY A 161 15.79 -0.01 -3.26
CA GLY A 161 15.14 1.29 -3.43
C GLY A 161 16.09 2.45 -3.68
N ALA A 162 15.54 3.66 -3.78
CA ALA A 162 16.31 4.89 -3.97
C ALA A 162 16.64 5.62 -2.65
N GLY A 163 16.13 5.15 -1.50
CA GLY A 163 16.44 5.70 -0.19
C GLY A 163 16.06 7.17 0.02
N LEU A 164 15.16 7.71 -0.81
CA LEU A 164 14.78 9.12 -0.76
C LEU A 164 13.90 9.42 0.45
N SER A 165 13.88 10.70 0.82
CA SER A 165 13.14 11.19 1.96
C SER A 165 11.64 11.34 1.66
N PHE A 166 10.83 11.47 2.71
CA PHE A 166 9.42 11.82 2.53
C PHE A 166 9.20 13.24 1.97
N SER A 167 10.18 14.14 2.09
CA SER A 167 10.12 15.43 1.38
C SER A 167 10.25 15.25 -0.14
N ASP A 168 11.06 14.30 -0.60
CA ASP A 168 11.19 14.00 -2.03
C ASP A 168 9.94 13.30 -2.54
N LEU A 169 9.41 12.34 -1.77
CA LEU A 169 8.12 11.70 -2.06
C LEU A 169 6.99 12.73 -2.13
N ALA A 170 6.95 13.72 -1.22
CA ALA A 170 5.90 14.73 -1.21
C ALA A 170 5.79 15.47 -2.55
N VAL A 171 6.91 15.74 -3.21
CA VAL A 171 6.93 16.37 -4.54
C VAL A 171 6.28 15.48 -5.60
N LEU A 172 6.54 14.16 -5.58
CA LEU A 172 5.82 13.22 -6.44
C LEU A 172 4.32 13.22 -6.12
N LEU A 173 3.96 13.14 -4.84
CA LEU A 173 2.55 13.09 -4.41
C LEU A 173 1.78 14.37 -4.79
N GLU A 174 2.43 15.52 -4.83
CA GLU A 174 1.83 16.78 -5.33
C GLU A 174 1.44 16.67 -6.80
N GLU A 175 2.28 16.09 -7.64
CA GLU A 175 1.99 15.88 -9.06
C GLU A 175 0.91 14.80 -9.27
N LEU A 176 0.96 13.70 -8.50
CA LEU A 176 -0.11 12.69 -8.49
C LEU A 176 -1.46 13.29 -8.09
N GLY A 177 -1.48 14.13 -7.06
CA GLY A 177 -2.68 14.83 -6.63
C GLY A 177 -3.19 15.82 -7.67
N ALA A 178 -2.29 16.54 -8.36
CA ALA A 178 -2.65 17.48 -9.41
C ALA A 178 -3.30 16.81 -10.62
N SER A 179 -2.90 15.58 -10.97
CA SER A 179 -3.49 14.80 -12.06
C SER A 179 -4.62 13.86 -11.61
N LEU A 180 -4.91 13.78 -10.31
CA LEU A 180 -5.81 12.79 -9.72
C LEU A 180 -5.42 11.35 -10.09
N ALA A 181 -4.11 11.06 -10.14
CA ALA A 181 -3.59 9.76 -10.54
C ALA A 181 -4.13 8.64 -9.64
N PRO A 182 -4.86 7.65 -10.18
CA PRO A 182 -5.48 6.60 -9.37
C PRO A 182 -4.51 5.45 -9.13
N ILE A 183 -3.40 5.71 -8.43
CA ILE A 183 -2.34 4.73 -8.15
C ILE A 183 -1.94 4.70 -6.66
N PRO A 184 -1.60 3.52 -6.10
CA PRO A 184 -1.39 3.34 -4.65
C PRO A 184 0.03 3.67 -4.18
N ILE A 185 0.62 4.77 -4.65
CA ILE A 185 1.99 5.15 -4.27
C ILE A 185 2.07 5.59 -2.81
N VAL A 186 1.09 6.36 -2.32
CA VAL A 186 1.10 6.83 -0.92
C VAL A 186 0.87 5.68 0.06
N GLU A 187 -0.05 4.77 -0.26
CA GLU A 187 -0.34 3.56 0.51
C GLU A 187 0.90 2.68 0.62
N SER A 188 1.55 2.42 -0.51
CA SER A 188 2.75 1.58 -0.59
C SER A 188 3.94 2.22 0.14
N ALA A 189 4.19 3.52 -0.05
CA ALA A 189 5.29 4.23 0.59
C ALA A 189 5.14 4.31 2.13
N ILE A 190 3.93 4.54 2.64
CA ILE A 190 3.69 4.54 4.09
C ILE A 190 3.87 3.14 4.65
N THR A 191 3.33 2.13 3.96
CA THR A 191 3.38 0.74 4.45
C THR A 191 4.80 0.19 4.44
N SER A 192 5.55 0.40 3.35
CA SER A 192 6.97 0.03 3.27
C SER A 192 7.78 0.71 4.38
N ARG A 193 7.51 1.98 4.70
CA ARG A 193 8.20 2.65 5.82
C ARG A 193 7.86 2.05 7.17
N ILE A 194 6.62 1.60 7.38
CA ILE A 194 6.24 0.89 8.61
C ILE A 194 6.95 -0.45 8.70
N LEU A 195 7.02 -1.21 7.60
CA LEU A 195 7.72 -2.49 7.53
C LEU A 195 9.24 -2.34 7.74
N GLU A 196 9.87 -1.37 7.11
CA GLU A 196 11.29 -1.05 7.28
C GLU A 196 11.61 -0.74 8.74
N ARG A 197 10.79 0.09 9.38
CA ARG A 197 11.09 0.58 10.73
C ARG A 197 10.72 -0.43 11.82
N TYR A 198 9.66 -1.19 11.61
CA TYR A 198 9.03 -1.98 12.66
C TYR A 198 8.83 -3.45 12.34
N GLY A 199 9.03 -3.86 11.09
CA GLY A 199 8.98 -5.26 10.69
C GLY A 199 10.13 -6.07 11.27
N PRO A 200 9.99 -7.40 11.36
CA PRO A 200 11.11 -8.32 11.53
C PRO A 200 12.01 -8.30 10.30
N ASP A 201 13.29 -8.63 10.47
CA ASP A 201 14.24 -8.63 9.36
C ASP A 201 13.85 -9.62 8.25
N ALA A 202 13.22 -10.75 8.59
CA ALA A 202 12.70 -11.69 7.60
C ALA A 202 11.68 -11.02 6.65
N ILE A 203 10.69 -10.30 7.21
CA ILE A 203 9.67 -9.59 6.43
C ILE A 203 10.27 -8.45 5.61
N LYS A 204 11.26 -7.73 6.15
CA LYS A 204 11.94 -6.65 5.42
C LYS A 204 12.68 -7.17 4.20
N VAL A 205 13.50 -8.22 4.41
CA VAL A 205 14.32 -8.84 3.35
C VAL A 205 13.44 -9.44 2.26
N GLU A 206 12.28 -9.97 2.64
CA GLU A 206 11.33 -10.54 1.70
C GLU A 206 10.52 -9.48 0.95
N LEU A 207 9.81 -8.60 1.65
CA LEU A 207 8.79 -7.75 1.04
C LEU A 207 9.33 -6.42 0.50
N LEU A 208 10.32 -5.79 1.14
CA LEU A 208 10.77 -4.45 0.70
C LEU A 208 11.34 -4.46 -0.73
N PRO A 209 12.14 -5.46 -1.14
CA PRO A 209 12.56 -5.57 -2.54
C PRO A 209 11.39 -5.76 -3.51
N GLN A 210 10.40 -6.59 -3.15
CA GLN A 210 9.21 -6.82 -3.98
C GLN A 210 8.30 -5.58 -4.08
N ILE A 211 8.25 -4.77 -3.02
CA ILE A 211 7.56 -3.47 -3.05
C ILE A 211 8.33 -2.50 -3.95
N ALA A 212 9.66 -2.48 -3.89
CA ALA A 212 10.48 -1.62 -4.74
C ALA A 212 10.33 -1.98 -6.24
N THR A 213 10.27 -3.26 -6.59
CA THR A 213 10.02 -3.72 -7.97
C THR A 213 8.55 -3.57 -8.40
N GLY A 214 7.64 -3.26 -7.48
CA GLY A 214 6.21 -3.14 -7.76
C GLY A 214 5.47 -4.47 -7.94
N ASP A 215 6.15 -5.60 -7.70
CA ASP A 215 5.55 -6.95 -7.68
C ASP A 215 4.57 -7.10 -6.51
N VAL A 216 4.89 -6.45 -5.39
CA VAL A 216 4.01 -6.34 -4.23
C VAL A 216 3.41 -4.93 -4.16
N MET A 217 2.12 -4.86 -4.47
CA MET A 217 1.29 -3.70 -4.17
C MET A 217 0.71 -3.86 -2.76
N VAL A 218 1.14 -2.99 -1.83
CA VAL A 218 0.77 -3.10 -0.42
C VAL A 218 -0.04 -1.89 0.06
N THR A 219 -1.07 -2.13 0.88
CA THR A 219 -1.94 -1.09 1.43
C THR A 219 -2.18 -1.25 2.94
N PRO A 220 -2.36 -0.16 3.71
CA PRO A 220 -2.69 -0.28 5.13
C PRO A 220 -4.19 -0.58 5.34
N ALA A 221 -4.49 -1.64 6.09
CA ALA A 221 -5.85 -2.05 6.45
C ALA A 221 -6.09 -1.88 7.96
N ILE A 222 -6.40 -0.65 8.37
CA ILE A 222 -6.45 -0.27 9.79
C ILE A 222 -7.88 -0.12 10.30
N VAL A 223 -8.69 0.63 9.58
CA VAL A 223 -9.99 1.12 10.03
C VAL A 223 -11.08 0.05 9.91
N GLU A 224 -11.98 0.03 10.89
CA GLU A 224 -13.13 -0.88 10.96
C GLU A 224 -14.45 -0.10 10.88
N ARG A 225 -15.57 -0.76 11.25
CA ARG A 225 -16.92 -0.20 11.19
C ARG A 225 -17.10 1.09 11.99
N ASP A 226 -16.34 1.27 13.06
CA ASP A 226 -16.40 2.42 13.95
C ASP A 226 -15.63 3.64 13.41
N ALA A 227 -14.95 3.50 12.26
CA ALA A 227 -14.09 4.52 11.66
C ALA A 227 -12.93 5.00 12.57
N SER A 228 -12.57 4.20 13.58
CA SER A 228 -11.49 4.52 14.52
C SER A 228 -10.12 4.19 13.94
N TRP A 229 -9.15 5.04 14.30
CA TRP A 229 -7.71 4.84 14.02
C TRP A 229 -6.95 4.39 15.27
N GLU A 230 -7.64 4.22 16.40
CA GLU A 230 -7.01 3.78 17.64
C GLU A 230 -6.71 2.29 17.58
N ALA A 231 -5.45 1.90 17.83
CA ALA A 231 -5.04 0.50 17.78
C ALA A 231 -5.90 -0.42 18.66
N ARG A 232 -6.31 0.10 19.84
CA ARG A 232 -7.11 -0.64 20.82
C ARG A 232 -8.57 -0.85 20.43
N SER A 233 -9.09 -0.11 19.44
CA SER A 233 -10.46 -0.31 18.97
C SER A 233 -10.56 -1.45 17.96
N ALA A 234 -9.45 -2.10 17.59
CA ALA A 234 -9.45 -3.23 16.67
C ALA A 234 -10.33 -4.37 17.20
N THR A 235 -11.27 -4.81 16.36
CA THR A 235 -12.16 -5.95 16.61
C THR A 235 -11.91 -7.12 15.66
N VAL A 236 -11.19 -6.92 14.56
CA VAL A 236 -10.66 -8.00 13.74
C VAL A 236 -9.71 -8.85 14.59
N VAL A 237 -10.01 -10.13 14.77
CA VAL A 237 -9.25 -11.04 15.64
C VAL A 237 -8.26 -11.85 14.81
N ALA A 238 -7.05 -12.01 15.33
CA ALA A 238 -6.03 -12.92 14.82
C ALA A 238 -5.69 -13.96 15.88
N THR A 239 -6.08 -15.20 15.63
CA THR A 239 -5.90 -16.33 16.56
C THR A 239 -4.85 -17.29 16.05
N ARG A 240 -3.87 -17.64 16.89
CA ARG A 240 -2.81 -18.56 16.49
C ARG A 240 -3.31 -20.00 16.57
N THR A 241 -3.25 -20.71 15.44
CA THR A 241 -3.63 -22.12 15.33
C THR A 241 -2.42 -22.92 14.84
N GLY A 242 -1.67 -23.52 15.77
CA GLY A 242 -0.41 -24.21 15.44
C GLY A 242 0.65 -23.23 14.94
N SER A 243 1.13 -23.43 13.70
CA SER A 243 2.06 -22.53 13.00
C SER A 243 1.38 -21.46 12.15
N SER A 244 0.04 -21.44 12.07
CA SER A 244 -0.71 -20.49 11.26
C SER A 244 -1.45 -19.46 12.10
N LEU A 245 -1.75 -18.31 11.50
CA LEU A 245 -2.61 -17.28 12.07
C LEU A 245 -3.95 -17.26 11.34
N VAL A 246 -5.05 -17.39 12.09
CA VAL A 246 -6.41 -17.29 11.54
C VAL A 246 -6.95 -15.91 11.84
N ILE A 247 -7.15 -15.11 10.78
CA ILE A 247 -7.69 -13.75 10.90
C ILE A 247 -9.19 -13.78 10.58
N THR A 248 -10.01 -13.22 11.46
CA THR A 248 -11.47 -13.14 11.30
C THR A 248 -11.96 -11.73 11.61
N GLY A 249 -12.60 -11.10 10.63
CA GLY A 249 -13.26 -9.81 10.79
C GLY A 249 -13.42 -9.06 9.47
N GLU A 250 -13.68 -7.76 9.55
CA GLU A 250 -13.90 -6.87 8.40
C GLU A 250 -13.11 -5.58 8.60
N LYS A 251 -12.23 -5.24 7.65
CA LYS A 251 -11.66 -3.91 7.51
C LYS A 251 -12.45 -3.09 6.50
N ARG A 252 -12.43 -1.77 6.66
CA ARG A 252 -13.19 -0.84 5.82
C ARG A 252 -12.34 0.34 5.39
N PHE A 253 -12.76 0.95 4.28
CA PHE A 253 -12.09 2.12 3.72
C PHE A 253 -10.61 1.87 3.41
N VAL A 254 -10.30 0.63 3.02
CA VAL A 254 -8.95 0.23 2.62
C VAL A 254 -8.74 0.70 1.19
N SER A 255 -7.91 1.73 1.00
CA SER A 255 -7.59 2.25 -0.32
C SER A 255 -6.98 1.16 -1.19
N PHE A 256 -7.44 1.08 -2.44
CA PHE A 256 -6.95 0.12 -3.45
C PHE A 256 -7.00 -1.35 -3.00
N ALA A 257 -7.92 -1.72 -2.11
CA ALA A 257 -8.03 -3.10 -1.61
C ALA A 257 -8.22 -4.14 -2.71
N ASP A 258 -8.93 -3.78 -3.79
CA ASP A 258 -9.18 -4.68 -4.92
C ASP A 258 -7.92 -4.94 -5.78
N GLN A 259 -6.95 -4.02 -5.76
CA GLN A 259 -5.71 -4.12 -6.53
C GLN A 259 -4.52 -4.58 -5.68
N ALA A 260 -4.56 -4.31 -4.38
CA ALA A 260 -3.48 -4.64 -3.48
C ALA A 260 -3.26 -6.16 -3.43
N THR A 261 -2.00 -6.56 -3.60
CA THR A 261 -1.55 -7.94 -3.40
C THR A 261 -1.34 -8.26 -1.92
N HIS A 262 -1.15 -7.24 -1.08
CA HIS A 262 -0.89 -7.40 0.34
C HIS A 262 -1.54 -6.25 1.13
N ALA A 263 -1.98 -6.55 2.35
CA ALA A 263 -2.53 -5.60 3.28
C ALA A 263 -1.81 -5.66 4.64
N LEU A 264 -1.23 -4.54 5.08
CA LEU A 264 -0.74 -4.40 6.44
C LEU A 264 -1.93 -4.14 7.38
N THR A 265 -2.39 -5.20 8.03
CA THR A 265 -3.67 -5.25 8.73
C THR A 265 -3.50 -5.10 10.23
N LEU A 266 -4.21 -4.13 10.83
CA LEU A 266 -4.35 -4.04 12.29
C LEU A 266 -5.30 -5.11 12.80
N VAL A 267 -4.88 -5.93 13.74
CA VAL A 267 -5.69 -7.00 14.35
C VAL A 267 -5.62 -6.92 15.87
N ARG A 268 -6.51 -7.64 16.54
CA ARG A 268 -6.44 -7.96 17.97
C ARG A 268 -6.02 -9.41 18.12
N THR A 269 -5.02 -9.68 18.96
CA THR A 269 -4.45 -11.01 19.19
C THR A 269 -5.14 -11.73 20.35
N ASP A 270 -4.80 -13.00 20.56
CA ASP A 270 -5.39 -13.85 21.61
C ASP A 270 -5.17 -13.33 23.05
N ASP A 271 -4.15 -12.48 23.26
CA ASP A 271 -3.88 -11.78 24.52
C ASP A 271 -4.53 -10.38 24.60
N ASP A 272 -5.53 -10.13 23.74
CA ASP A 272 -6.27 -8.87 23.59
C ASP A 272 -5.42 -7.64 23.23
N GLY A 273 -4.15 -7.83 22.86
CA GLY A 273 -3.30 -6.76 22.38
C GLY A 273 -3.55 -6.41 20.91
N PRO A 274 -3.33 -5.16 20.48
CA PRO A 274 -3.34 -4.82 19.07
C PRO A 274 -2.09 -5.39 18.39
N ALA A 275 -2.15 -5.71 17.10
CA ALA A 275 -0.98 -6.08 16.32
C ALA A 275 -1.10 -5.69 14.85
N LEU A 276 0.03 -5.50 14.15
CA LEU A 276 0.04 -5.44 12.69
C LEU A 276 0.48 -6.79 12.11
N VAL A 277 -0.26 -7.25 11.10
CA VAL A 277 0.00 -8.49 10.34
C VAL A 277 -0.05 -8.19 8.85
N VAL A 278 0.90 -8.70 8.10
CA VAL A 278 0.83 -8.66 6.62
C VAL A 278 -0.06 -9.81 6.15
N VAL A 279 -1.08 -9.48 5.37
CA VAL A 279 -2.02 -10.43 4.78
C VAL A 279 -1.86 -10.38 3.26
N PRO A 280 -1.51 -11.47 2.57
CA PRO A 280 -1.50 -11.52 1.10
C PRO A 280 -2.91 -11.58 0.51
#